data_AF-A0A6A3NIC0-F1
#
_entry.id   AF-A0A6A3NIC0-F1
#
_cell.length_a   1.000
_cell.length_b   1.000
_cell.length_c   1.000
_cell.angle_alpha   90.00
_cell.angle_beta   90.00
_cell.angle_gamma   90.00
#
_symmetry.space_group_name_H-M   'P 1'
#
loop_
_entity.id
_entity.type
_entity.pdbx_description
1 polymer ?
#
loop_
_entity_poly.entity_id
_entity_poly.type
_entity_poly.pdbx_seq_one_letter_code
_entity_poly.pdbx_strand_id
1 'polypeptide(L)'
;MDASGLAICTSVPANKLVLRFFFTSEERRLTHASKSDPSVGFDINNYPALLQCTPGPSRRTRTLGPPVYVRFKIDNISAVAWLNKRASHNPRAQTLVRLLGHWELVFGLCISAIHVAGADNRIADAGSRSSHGSIMYTLYTELTRDWLQGRHQWKQRV
;
A
#
# COMPACT_ATOMS: atom_id res chain seq x y z
N MET A 1 -0.43 6.33 -3.10
CA MET A 1 -0.75 4.88 -3.00
C MET A 1 -2.23 4.77 -3.21
N ASP A 2 -2.66 3.82 -4.01
CA ASP A 2 -4.07 3.56 -4.32
C ASP A 2 -4.32 2.05 -4.40
N ALA A 3 -5.55 1.66 -4.10
CA ALA A 3 -6.02 0.29 -4.17
C ALA A 3 -7.31 0.20 -4.99
N SER A 4 -7.32 -0.72 -5.96
CA SER A 4 -8.51 -1.12 -6.70
C SER A 4 -8.96 -2.50 -6.24
N GLY A 5 -10.14 -2.97 -6.68
CA GLY A 5 -10.55 -4.37 -6.43
C GLY A 5 -9.62 -5.44 -7.03
N LEU A 6 -8.62 -5.07 -7.83
CA LEU A 6 -7.68 -6.00 -8.46
C LEU A 6 -6.26 -5.93 -7.90
N ALA A 7 -5.80 -4.76 -7.47
CA ALA A 7 -4.42 -4.56 -7.10
C ALA A 7 -4.23 -3.33 -6.22
N ILE A 8 -3.10 -3.28 -5.53
CA ILE A 8 -2.58 -2.08 -4.89
C ILE A 8 -1.36 -1.60 -5.67
N CYS A 9 -1.27 -0.28 -5.87
CA CYS A 9 -0.13 0.36 -6.48
C CYS A 9 0.42 1.46 -5.56
N THR A 10 1.73 1.50 -5.45
CA THR A 10 2.44 2.50 -4.67
C THR A 10 3.68 2.95 -5.42
N SER A 11 3.95 4.24 -5.35
CA SER A 11 5.08 4.88 -6.02
C SER A 11 5.98 5.52 -4.98
N VAL A 12 7.28 5.38 -5.15
CA VAL A 12 8.33 6.07 -4.39
C VAL A 12 9.03 7.03 -5.35
N PRO A 13 8.56 8.30 -5.45
CA PRO A 13 9.05 9.24 -6.45
C PRO A 13 10.55 9.52 -6.34
N ALA A 14 11.09 9.56 -5.12
CA ALA A 14 12.51 9.79 -4.86
C ALA A 14 13.42 8.77 -5.56
N ASN A 15 12.94 7.54 -5.74
CA ASN A 15 13.70 6.45 -6.35
C ASN A 15 13.19 6.10 -7.76
N LYS A 16 12.24 6.86 -8.30
CA LYS A 16 11.47 6.51 -9.51
C LYS A 16 11.04 5.03 -9.47
N LEU A 17 10.56 4.55 -8.33
CA LEU A 17 10.15 3.16 -8.14
C LEU A 17 8.62 3.08 -8.08
N VAL A 18 8.05 2.10 -8.77
CA VAL A 18 6.64 1.74 -8.63
C VAL A 18 6.50 0.26 -8.29
N LEU A 19 5.74 -0.01 -7.25
CA LEU A 19 5.43 -1.36 -6.78
C LEU A 19 3.95 -1.63 -7.00
N ARG A 20 3.67 -2.79 -7.62
CA ARG A 20 2.32 -3.28 -7.85
C ARG A 20 2.14 -4.65 -7.22
N PHE A 21 1.03 -4.81 -6.51
CA PHE A 21 0.63 -6.07 -5.90
C PHE A 21 -0.76 -6.45 -6.40
N PHE A 22 -0.85 -7.54 -7.14
CA PHE A 22 -2.12 -8.06 -7.65
C PHE A 22 -2.77 -8.99 -6.63
N PHE A 23 -4.05 -8.77 -6.38
CA PHE A 23 -4.85 -9.62 -5.52
C PHE A 23 -5.14 -10.95 -6.19
N THR A 24 -5.08 -11.99 -5.38
CA THR A 24 -5.44 -13.34 -5.78
C THR A 24 -6.94 -13.49 -5.91
N SER A 25 -7.41 -14.54 -6.58
CA SER A 25 -8.85 -14.78 -6.77
C SER A 25 -9.62 -14.81 -5.44
N GLU A 26 -9.00 -15.33 -4.38
CA GLU A 26 -9.61 -15.36 -3.05
C GLU A 26 -9.67 -13.97 -2.40
N GLU A 27 -8.58 -13.18 -2.46
CA GLU A 27 -8.57 -11.81 -1.93
C GLU A 27 -9.57 -10.91 -2.68
N ARG A 28 -9.70 -11.11 -3.99
CA ARG A 28 -10.73 -10.45 -4.81
C ARG A 28 -12.13 -10.87 -4.39
N ARG A 29 -12.37 -12.17 -4.16
CA ARG A 29 -13.66 -12.68 -3.68
C ARG A 29 -14.03 -12.08 -2.32
N LEU A 30 -13.10 -12.03 -1.38
CA LEU A 30 -13.32 -11.45 -0.05
C LEU A 30 -13.55 -9.93 -0.10
N THR A 31 -12.84 -9.23 -0.97
CA THR A 31 -13.08 -7.81 -1.29
C THR A 31 -14.50 -7.59 -1.79
N HIS A 32 -14.95 -8.41 -2.76
CA HIS A 32 -16.31 -8.32 -3.28
C HIS A 32 -17.35 -8.66 -2.22
N ALA A 33 -17.14 -9.71 -1.44
CA ALA A 33 -18.04 -10.10 -0.36
C ALA A 33 -18.18 -8.99 0.70
N SER A 34 -17.09 -8.30 1.03
CA SER A 34 -17.10 -7.22 2.03
C SER A 34 -17.85 -5.97 1.57
N LYS A 35 -18.04 -5.77 0.27
CA LYS A 35 -18.92 -4.70 -0.25
C LYS A 35 -20.38 -4.98 0.03
N SER A 36 -20.77 -6.26 0.04
CA SER A 36 -22.14 -6.69 0.31
C SER A 36 -22.39 -6.94 1.79
N ASP A 37 -21.38 -7.39 2.53
CA ASP A 37 -21.45 -7.66 3.96
C ASP A 37 -20.23 -7.07 4.68
N PRO A 38 -20.38 -5.91 5.35
CA PRO A 38 -19.31 -5.26 6.09
C PRO A 38 -18.68 -6.13 7.19
N SER A 39 -19.36 -7.17 7.68
CA SER A 39 -18.85 -8.08 8.72
C SER A 39 -17.69 -8.96 8.25
N VAL A 40 -17.56 -9.20 6.94
CA VAL A 40 -16.43 -9.92 6.31
C VAL A 40 -15.10 -9.19 6.57
N GLY A 41 -15.17 -7.87 6.71
CA GLY A 41 -14.06 -7.01 7.15
C GLY A 41 -12.86 -6.95 6.20
N PHE A 42 -12.96 -7.52 5.00
CA PHE A 42 -11.91 -7.48 3.96
C PHE A 42 -12.08 -6.21 3.13
N ASP A 43 -11.57 -5.11 3.66
CA ASP A 43 -11.51 -3.86 2.91
C ASP A 43 -10.27 -3.86 2.00
N ILE A 44 -10.43 -3.38 0.77
CA ILE A 44 -9.36 -3.12 -0.22
C ILE A 44 -8.29 -2.21 0.38
N ASN A 45 -8.70 -1.38 1.34
CA ASN A 45 -7.87 -0.47 2.11
C ASN A 45 -7.02 -1.15 3.19
N ASN A 46 -7.21 -2.46 3.44
CA ASN A 46 -6.61 -3.22 4.54
C ASN A 46 -5.50 -4.20 4.10
N TYR A 47 -4.85 -3.98 2.95
CA TYR A 47 -3.81 -4.90 2.45
C TYR A 47 -2.49 -4.16 2.06
N PRO A 48 -1.39 -4.89 1.86
CA PRO A 48 -0.06 -4.78 2.48
C PRO A 48 0.87 -3.84 1.70
N ALA A 49 0.35 -2.76 1.10
CA ALA A 49 1.21 -1.85 0.34
C ALA A 49 2.06 -0.98 1.26
N LEU A 50 1.57 -0.68 2.47
CA LEU A 50 2.40 -0.14 3.55
C LEU A 50 3.55 -1.10 3.88
N LEU A 51 3.31 -2.41 3.75
CA LEU A 51 4.32 -3.45 3.99
C LEU A 51 5.39 -3.54 2.90
N GLN A 52 5.10 -3.03 1.71
CA GLN A 52 6.01 -3.15 0.56
C GLN A 52 6.83 -1.88 0.32
N CYS A 53 6.43 -0.75 0.92
CA CYS A 53 7.11 0.54 0.76
C CYS A 53 8.23 0.81 1.75
N THR A 54 8.33 0.04 2.83
CA THR A 54 9.50 0.13 3.71
C THR A 54 10.68 -0.48 2.96
N PRO A 55 11.84 0.19 2.93
CA PRO A 55 13.06 -0.41 2.39
C PRO A 55 13.19 -1.82 2.99
N GLY A 56 13.35 -2.83 2.13
CA GLY A 56 13.49 -4.20 2.60
C GLY A 56 14.57 -4.30 3.68
N PRO A 57 14.53 -5.33 4.53
CA PRO A 57 15.43 -5.52 5.67
C PRO A 57 16.92 -5.71 5.30
N SER A 58 17.34 -5.38 4.07
CA SER A 58 18.75 -5.20 3.76
C SER A 58 19.32 -4.02 4.55
N ARG A 59 19.82 -4.37 5.73
CA ARG A 59 20.98 -3.76 6.41
C ARG A 59 20.75 -2.51 7.25
N ARG A 60 19.59 -2.34 7.89
CA ARG A 60 19.50 -1.44 9.05
C ARG A 60 19.07 -2.22 10.28
N THR A 61 20.06 -2.86 10.91
CA THR A 61 20.04 -3.00 12.37
C THR A 61 19.96 -1.59 12.96
N ARG A 62 19.16 -1.42 14.01
CA ARG A 62 18.96 -0.18 14.78
C ARG A 62 20.21 0.71 14.77
N THR A 63 20.25 1.68 13.84
CA THR A 63 21.30 2.70 13.84
C THR A 63 20.99 3.63 15.00
N LEU A 64 21.97 3.93 15.86
CA LEU A 64 21.88 4.88 16.99
C LEU A 64 21.51 6.34 16.59
N GLY A 65 21.11 6.56 15.34
CA GLY A 65 20.71 7.85 14.79
C GLY A 65 19.20 8.11 14.86
N PRO A 66 18.77 9.31 14.45
CA PRO A 66 17.36 9.69 14.45
C PRO A 66 16.52 8.76 13.56
N PRO A 67 15.24 8.54 13.91
CA PRO A 67 14.36 7.65 13.16
C PRO A 67 14.14 8.14 11.73
N VAL A 68 14.00 7.21 10.79
CA VAL A 68 13.69 7.53 9.39
C VAL A 68 12.20 7.83 9.28
N TYR A 69 11.87 9.05 8.85
CA TYR A 69 10.48 9.45 8.69
C TYR A 69 9.91 8.96 7.34
N VAL A 70 8.83 8.18 7.41
CA VAL A 70 8.11 7.66 6.26
C VAL A 70 6.71 8.25 6.25
N ARG A 71 6.36 8.96 5.18
CA ARG A 71 5.03 9.56 5.00
C ARG A 71 4.30 8.91 3.84
N PHE A 72 3.21 8.23 4.15
CA PHE A 72 2.31 7.66 3.15
C PHE A 72 1.38 8.73 2.60
N LYS A 73 1.25 8.76 1.27
CA LYS A 73 0.25 9.56 0.55
C LYS A 73 -0.87 8.64 0.11
N ILE A 74 -2.05 8.78 0.70
CA ILE A 74 -3.18 7.88 0.55
C ILE A 74 -4.43 8.70 0.20
N ASP A 75 -5.24 8.24 -0.72
CA ASP A 75 -6.51 8.87 -1.12
C ASP A 75 -7.71 8.42 -0.27
N ASN A 76 -7.59 7.31 0.43
CA ASN A 76 -8.55 6.91 1.43
C ASN A 76 -8.36 7.66 2.77
N ILE A 77 -9.28 8.59 3.07
CA ILE A 77 -9.30 9.36 4.32
C ILE A 77 -9.41 8.46 5.56
N SER A 78 -10.20 7.39 5.52
CA SER A 78 -10.32 6.44 6.63
C SER A 78 -8.99 5.75 6.90
N ALA A 79 -8.24 5.38 5.86
CA ALA A 79 -6.90 4.81 5.98
C ALA A 79 -5.89 5.77 6.61
N VAL A 80 -5.92 7.03 6.19
CA VAL A 80 -5.12 8.09 6.83
C VAL A 80 -5.48 8.23 8.31
N ALA A 81 -6.77 8.19 8.64
CA ALA A 81 -7.25 8.36 10.01
C ALA A 81 -6.78 7.24 10.94
N TRP A 82 -6.98 5.97 10.60
CA TRP A 82 -6.57 4.87 11.49
C TRP A 82 -5.05 4.69 11.54
N LEU A 83 -4.32 5.02 10.48
CA LEU A 83 -2.85 4.95 10.47
C LEU A 83 -2.25 6.00 11.42
N ASN A 84 -2.78 7.22 11.38
CA ASN A 84 -2.31 8.30 12.28
C ASN A 84 -2.80 8.10 13.72
N LYS A 85 -4.05 7.62 13.93
CA LYS A 85 -4.60 7.34 15.26
C LYS A 85 -4.04 6.06 15.90
N ARG A 86 -3.39 5.19 15.11
CA ARG A 86 -2.93 3.86 15.54
C ARG A 86 -4.04 3.01 16.16
N ALA A 87 -5.24 3.15 15.62
CA ALA A 87 -6.41 2.42 16.10
C ALA A 87 -7.48 2.31 15.00
N SER A 88 -8.11 1.14 14.91
CA SER A 88 -9.28 0.89 14.07
C SER A 88 -10.21 -0.11 14.75
N HIS A 89 -11.51 0.06 14.56
CA HIS A 89 -12.50 -0.95 14.97
C HIS A 89 -12.49 -2.18 14.05
N ASN A 90 -11.87 -2.08 12.86
CA ASN A 90 -11.70 -3.22 11.98
C ASN A 90 -10.51 -4.08 12.47
N PRO A 91 -10.73 -5.34 12.87
CA PRO A 91 -9.67 -6.20 13.39
C PRO A 91 -8.48 -6.39 12.43
N ARG A 92 -8.72 -6.40 11.11
CA ARG A 92 -7.66 -6.52 10.10
C ARG A 92 -6.81 -5.25 10.02
N ALA A 93 -7.45 -4.09 9.99
CA ALA A 93 -6.74 -2.81 10.05
C ALA A 93 -5.92 -2.70 11.35
N GLN A 94 -6.45 -3.20 12.47
CA GLN A 94 -5.72 -3.23 13.74
C GLN A 94 -4.49 -4.15 13.69
N THR A 95 -4.56 -5.29 12.99
CA THR A 95 -3.39 -6.14 12.73
C THR A 95 -2.31 -5.41 11.94
N LEU A 96 -2.70 -4.63 10.91
CA LEU A 96 -1.75 -3.81 10.17
C LEU A 96 -1.11 -2.72 11.04
N VAL A 97 -1.90 -2.04 11.88
CA VAL A 97 -1.37 -1.05 12.83
C VAL A 97 -0.31 -1.66 13.74
N ARG A 98 -0.55 -2.87 14.26
CA ARG A 98 0.41 -3.59 15.11
C ARG A 98 1.69 -3.93 14.35
N LEU A 99 1.58 -4.37 13.09
CA LEU A 99 2.72 -4.69 12.25
C LEU A 99 3.56 -3.43 11.91
N LEU A 100 2.91 -2.30 11.64
CA LEU A 100 3.59 -1.02 11.43
C LEU A 100 4.32 -0.57 12.70
N GLY A 101 3.70 -0.70 13.88
CA GLY A 101 4.36 -0.38 15.15
C GLY A 101 5.59 -1.26 15.42
N HIS A 102 5.50 -2.56 15.10
CA HIS A 102 6.65 -3.46 15.16
C HIS A 102 7.79 -3.00 14.24
N TRP A 103 7.47 -2.51 13.04
CA TRP A 103 8.46 -2.02 12.08
C TRP A 103 9.10 -0.70 12.46
N GLU A 104 8.34 0.21 13.06
CA GLU A 104 8.89 1.43 13.63
C GLU A 104 9.97 1.10 14.68
N LEU A 105 9.71 0.09 15.51
CA LEU A 105 10.65 -0.38 16.52
C LEU A 105 11.87 -1.10 15.91
N VAL A 106 11.64 -2.06 15.02
CA VAL A 106 12.72 -2.91 14.47
C VAL A 106 13.64 -2.14 13.53
N PHE A 107 13.07 -1.26 12.70
CA PHE A 107 13.81 -0.54 11.66
C PHE A 107 14.12 0.92 12.03
N GLY A 108 13.67 1.40 13.19
CA GLY A 108 13.86 2.78 13.61
C GLY A 108 13.14 3.76 12.68
N LEU A 109 11.87 3.49 12.38
CA LEU A 109 11.04 4.32 11.50
C LEU A 109 10.09 5.19 12.32
N CYS A 110 9.67 6.31 11.73
CA CYS A 110 8.53 7.08 12.19
C CYS A 110 7.54 7.21 11.04
N ILE A 111 6.39 6.54 11.16
CA ILE A 111 5.40 6.37 10.10
C ILE A 111 4.24 7.34 10.31
N SER A 112 3.85 8.01 9.23
CA SER A 112 2.67 8.88 9.18
C SER A 112 1.94 8.73 7.85
N ALA A 113 0.71 9.21 7.78
CA ALA A 113 -0.06 9.31 6.55
C ALA A 113 -0.62 10.71 6.33
N ILE A 114 -0.72 11.12 5.08
CA ILE A 114 -1.45 12.31 4.65
C ILE A 114 -2.44 11.94 3.55
N HIS A 115 -3.57 12.63 3.57
CA HIS A 115 -4.56 12.51 2.52
C HIS A 115 -4.07 13.23 1.25
N VAL A 116 -4.27 12.60 0.10
CA VAL A 116 -4.07 13.18 -1.23
C VAL A 116 -5.31 12.91 -2.04
N ALA A 117 -5.86 13.91 -2.72
CA ALA A 117 -7.06 13.71 -3.53
C ALA A 117 -6.80 12.64 -4.61
N GLY A 118 -7.80 11.81 -4.90
CA GLY A 118 -7.66 10.76 -5.93
C GLY A 118 -7.22 11.31 -7.29
N ALA A 119 -7.65 12.53 -7.64
CA ALA A 119 -7.23 13.23 -8.86
C ALA A 119 -5.71 13.47 -8.95
N ASP A 120 -5.02 13.60 -7.81
CA ASP A 120 -3.58 13.82 -7.74
C ASP A 120 -2.80 12.49 -7.60
N ASN A 121 -3.50 11.38 -7.34
CA ASN A 121 -2.92 10.05 -7.11
C ASN A 121 -2.79 9.23 -8.42
N ARG A 122 -2.60 9.90 -9.56
CA ARG A 122 -2.75 9.34 -10.92
C ARG A 122 -1.90 8.10 -11.21
N ILE A 123 -0.63 8.08 -10.78
CA ILE A 123 0.26 6.92 -11.01
C ILE A 123 -0.25 5.70 -10.24
N ALA A 124 -0.65 5.90 -8.99
CA ALA A 124 -1.12 4.82 -8.15
C ALA A 124 -2.50 4.33 -8.63
N ASP A 125 -3.41 5.24 -8.98
CA ASP A 125 -4.74 4.90 -9.52
C ASP A 125 -4.65 4.15 -10.86
N ALA A 126 -3.88 4.67 -11.81
CA ALA A 126 -3.66 3.98 -13.08
C ALA A 126 -2.99 2.62 -12.88
N GLY A 127 -2.04 2.52 -11.96
CA GLY A 127 -1.33 1.27 -11.69
C GLY A 127 -2.18 0.22 -10.99
N SER A 128 -3.00 0.61 -10.02
CA SER A 128 -3.93 -0.27 -9.30
C SER A 128 -5.01 -0.81 -10.26
N ARG A 129 -5.34 -0.05 -11.31
CA ARG A 129 -6.34 -0.39 -12.33
C ARG A 129 -5.76 -0.81 -13.67
N SER A 130 -4.43 -0.99 -13.76
CA SER A 130 -3.76 -1.29 -15.04
C SER A 130 -4.21 -2.61 -15.69
N SER A 131 -4.90 -3.48 -14.96
CA SER A 131 -5.53 -4.70 -15.48
C SER A 131 -7.01 -4.56 -15.89
N HIS A 132 -7.65 -3.40 -15.69
CA HIS A 132 -9.06 -3.16 -16.04
C HIS A 132 -9.28 -2.70 -17.50
N GLY A 133 -8.21 -2.45 -18.28
CA GLY A 133 -8.33 -2.05 -19.68
C GLY A 133 -7.11 -1.31 -20.23
N SER A 134 -7.10 -1.09 -21.54
CA SER A 134 -5.95 -0.48 -22.25
C SER A 134 -5.65 0.95 -21.78
N ILE A 135 -6.66 1.76 -21.45
CA ILE A 135 -6.50 3.18 -21.09
C ILE A 135 -5.65 3.34 -19.82
N MET A 136 -6.00 2.64 -18.74
CA MET A 136 -5.27 2.74 -17.46
C MET A 136 -3.87 2.13 -17.57
N TYR A 137 -3.72 1.07 -18.36
CA TYR A 137 -2.42 0.50 -18.66
C TYR A 137 -1.51 1.46 -19.44
N THR A 138 -2.04 2.13 -20.48
CA THR A 138 -1.32 3.13 -21.26
C THR A 138 -0.94 4.32 -20.40
N LEU A 139 -1.90 4.90 -19.66
CA LEU A 139 -1.64 6.03 -18.75
C LEU A 139 -0.57 5.67 -17.71
N TYR A 140 -0.66 4.48 -17.11
CA TYR A 140 0.35 4.00 -16.18
C TYR A 140 1.73 3.90 -16.84
N THR A 141 1.80 3.31 -18.04
CA THR A 141 3.06 3.10 -18.76
C THR A 141 3.69 4.42 -19.20
N GLU A 142 2.88 5.39 -19.62
CA GLU A 142 3.34 6.74 -19.95
C GLU A 142 3.90 7.47 -18.72
N LEU A 143 3.16 7.46 -17.61
CA LEU A 143 3.57 8.15 -16.39
C LEU A 143 4.78 7.49 -15.70
N THR A 144 5.05 6.22 -15.99
CA THR A 144 6.11 5.42 -15.33
C THR A 144 7.18 4.92 -16.30
N ARG A 145 7.29 5.53 -17.49
CA ARG A 145 8.20 5.08 -18.57
C ARG A 145 9.64 4.92 -18.11
N ASP A 146 10.14 5.86 -17.32
CA ASP A 146 11.52 5.88 -16.80
C ASP A 146 11.63 5.40 -15.35
N TRP A 147 10.61 4.68 -14.86
CA TRP A 147 10.53 4.24 -13.48
C TRP A 147 10.82 2.74 -13.39
N LEU A 148 11.55 2.35 -12.34
CA LEU A 148 11.77 0.97 -12.01
C LEU A 148 10.44 0.32 -11.61
N GLN A 149 10.08 -0.78 -12.28
CA GLN A 149 8.87 -1.52 -11.98
C GLN A 149 9.20 -2.74 -11.12
N GLY A 150 8.84 -2.69 -9.84
CA GLY A 150 8.90 -3.86 -8.97
C GLY A 150 7.61 -4.66 -9.05
N ARG A 151 7.71 -5.92 -9.49
CA ARG A 151 6.66 -6.93 -9.28
C ARG A 151 7.11 -7.86 -8.16
N HIS A 152 6.63 -7.65 -6.95
CA HIS A 152 6.88 -8.60 -5.87
C HIS A 152 5.82 -9.70 -5.87
N GLN A 153 6.18 -10.88 -6.40
CA GLN A 153 5.42 -12.12 -6.20
C GLN A 153 6.02 -12.89 -5.02
N TRP A 154 5.47 -12.73 -3.81
CA TRP A 154 5.94 -13.45 -2.62
C TRP A 154 5.22 -14.79 -2.37
N LYS A 155 4.47 -15.34 -3.33
CA LYS A 155 3.74 -16.62 -3.14
C LYS A 155 4.59 -17.89 -3.28
N GLN A 156 5.91 -17.82 -3.08
CA GLN A 156 6.76 -19.01 -2.97
C GLN A 156 7.75 -18.84 -1.81
N ARG A 157 7.27 -19.09 -0.60
CA ARG A 157 8.01 -19.64 0.55
C ARG A 157 7.07 -19.71 1.74
N VAL A 158 6.29 -20.78 1.77
CA VAL A 158 5.85 -21.46 3.00
C VAL A 158 6.39 -22.87 2.87
#